data_AF-A0A3M1Z201-F1
#
_entry.id   AF-A0A3M1Z201-F1
#
_cell.length_a   1.000
_cell.length_b   1.000
_cell.length_c   1.000
_cell.angle_alpha   90.00
_cell.angle_beta   90.00
_cell.angle_gamma   90.00
#
_symmetry.space_group_name_H-M   'P 1'
#
loop_
_entity.id
_entity.type
_entity.pdbx_description
1 polymer ?
#
loop_
_entity_poly.entity_id
_entity_poly.type
_entity_poly.pdbx_seq_one_letter_code
_entity_poly.pdbx_strand_id
1 'polypeptide(L)' 'MSWDDKDDNTTYNVVVNHEEQYSIWPVDKEIPLGWKAVGKSGKKQECLDYIKEVWT' A
#
# COMPACT_ATOMS: atom_id res chain seq x y z
N MET A 1 9.45 -21.91 -7.15
CA MET A 1 8.40 -20.88 -7.05
C MET A 1 8.61 -20.13 -5.75
N SER A 2 9.31 -19.00 -5.79
CA SER A 2 9.50 -18.13 -4.62
C SER A 2 9.67 -16.70 -5.13
N TRP A 3 8.55 -16.03 -5.37
CA TRP A 3 8.48 -14.63 -5.83
C TRP A 3 7.93 -13.71 -4.74
N ASP A 4 8.32 -13.89 -3.47
CA ASP A 4 7.91 -12.96 -2.41
C ASP A 4 8.91 -13.01 -1.25
N ASP A 5 10.10 -12.42 -1.40
CA ASP A 5 11.06 -12.27 -0.28
C ASP A 5 12.14 -11.18 -0.49
N LYS A 6 11.88 -10.11 -1.26
CA LYS A 6 12.90 -9.06 -1.47
C LYS A 6 12.39 -7.64 -1.36
N ASP A 7 11.49 -7.38 -0.40
CA ASP A 7 11.08 -6.01 -0.09
C ASP A 7 11.00 -5.73 1.42
N ASP A 8 11.89 -6.36 2.21
CA ASP A 8 11.81 -6.37 3.68
C ASP A 8 12.14 -5.02 4.35
N ASN A 9 12.68 -4.05 3.61
CA ASN A 9 13.06 -2.73 4.15
C ASN A 9 12.31 -1.54 3.54
N THR A 10 11.49 -1.72 2.50
CA THR A 10 10.74 -0.60 1.93
C THR A 10 9.46 -0.39 2.73
N THR A 11 9.27 0.82 3.24
CA THR A 11 8.00 1.20 3.85
C THR A 11 7.03 1.61 2.75
N TYR A 12 5.84 1.03 2.80
CA TYR A 12 4.74 1.38 1.93
C TYR A 12 3.65 2.09 2.72
N ASN A 13 2.94 3.01 2.09
CA ASN A 13 1.68 3.53 2.55
C ASN A 13 0.54 2.98 1.68
N VAL A 14 -0.58 2.72 2.31
CA VAL A 14 -1.81 2.41 1.61
C VAL A 14 -2.35 3.71 1.01
N VAL A 15 -2.67 3.66 -0.27
CA VAL A 15 -3.30 4.73 -1.02
C VAL A 15 -4.63 4.26 -1.56
N VAL A 16 -5.59 5.17 -1.65
CA VAL A 16 -6.90 4.95 -2.25
C VAL A 16 -7.12 5.97 -3.36
N ASN A 17 -7.71 5.55 -4.47
CA ASN A 17 -8.12 6.47 -5.52
C ASN A 17 -9.58 6.92 -5.32
N HIS A 18 -10.08 7.71 -6.26
CA HIS A 18 -11.47 8.20 -6.26
C HIS A 18 -12.52 7.13 -6.62
N GLU A 19 -12.07 5.97 -7.11
CA GLU A 19 -12.91 4.80 -7.41
C GLU A 19 -12.88 3.76 -6.28
N GLU A 20 -12.43 4.14 -5.08
CA GLU A 20 -12.31 3.27 -3.90
C GLU A 20 -11.38 2.05 -4.11
N GLN A 21 -10.46 2.14 -5.07
CA GLN A 21 -9.44 1.13 -5.29
C GLN A 21 -8.25 1.38 -4.36
N TYR A 22 -7.90 0.36 -3.60
CA TYR A 22 -6.76 0.39 -2.68
C TYR A 22 -5.50 -0.13 -3.36
N SER A 23 -4.39 0.55 -3.14
CA SER A 23 -3.07 0.10 -3.58
C SER A 23 -2.01 0.44 -2.54
N ILE A 24 -0.83 -0.17 -2.69
CA ILE A 24 0.34 0.15 -1.85
C ILE A 24 1.30 1.01 -2.66
N TRP A 25 1.75 2.11 -2.06
CA TRP A 25 2.71 3.02 -2.66
C TRP A 25 3.91 3.18 -1.74
N PRO A 26 5.16 3.21 -2.25
CA PRO A 26 6.32 3.42 -1.39
C PRO A 26 6.31 4.84 -0.82
N VAL A 27 6.55 4.98 0.48
CA VAL A 27 6.52 6.28 1.18
C VAL A 27 7.63 7.23 0.72
N ASP A 28 8.68 6.68 0.12
CA ASP A 28 9.82 7.42 -0.44
C ASP A 28 9.47 8.15 -1.75
N LYS A 29 8.35 7.81 -2.38
CA LYS A 29 7.88 8.45 -3.61
C LYS A 29 6.70 9.37 -3.35
N GLU A 30 6.66 10.47 -4.11
CA GLU A 30 5.48 11.32 -4.16
C GLU A 30 4.24 10.55 -4.63
N ILE A 31 3.09 10.83 -4.02
CA ILE A 31 1.83 10.18 -4.35
C ILE A 31 1.28 10.80 -5.64
N PRO A 32 0.96 9.99 -6.67
CA PRO A 32 0.41 10.52 -7.91
C PRO A 32 -0.93 11.22 -7.71
N LEU A 33 -1.18 12.24 -8.53
CA LEU A 33 -2.46 12.97 -8.56
C LEU A 33 -3.64 12.01 -8.75
N GLY A 34 -4.66 12.16 -7.90
CA GLY A 34 -5.85 11.29 -7.90
C GLY A 34 -5.79 10.13 -6.91
N TRP A 35 -4.63 9.90 -6.28
CA TRP A 35 -4.46 8.98 -5.16
C TRP A 35 -4.31 9.74 -3.85
N LYS A 36 -4.78 9.14 -2.76
CA LYS A 36 -4.71 9.71 -1.40
C LYS A 36 -4.21 8.66 -0.43
N ALA A 37 -3.25 9.01 0.42
CA ALA A 37 -2.86 8.14 1.52
C ALA A 37 -4.01 7.99 2.52
N VAL A 38 -4.32 6.76 2.92
CA VAL A 38 -5.36 6.47 3.93
C VAL A 38 -4.82 6.52 5.37
N GLY A 39 -3.54 6.86 5.55
CA GLY A 39 -2.90 6.96 6.86
C GLY A 39 -2.36 5.65 7.43
N LYS A 40 -2.52 4.53 6.71
CA LYS A 40 -1.83 3.27 7.03
C LYS A 40 -0.49 3.22 6.27
N SER A 41 0.61 3.03 7.00
CA SER A 41 1.93 2.78 6.44
C SER A 41 2.67 1.72 7.23
N GLY A 42 3.48 0.90 6.57
CA GLY A 42 4.23 -0.19 7.19
C GLY A 42 4.89 -1.08 6.14
N LYS A 43 5.13 -2.34 6.49
CA LYS A 43 5.62 -3.31 5.51
C LYS A 43 4.57 -3.59 4.44
N LYS A 44 5.03 -4.07 3.27
CA LYS A 44 4.16 -4.54 2.18
C LYS A 44 3.05 -5.45 2.71
N GLN A 45 3.41 -6.45 3.51
CA GLN A 45 2.46 -7.42 4.05
C GLN A 45 1.41 -6.79 4.98
N GLU A 46 1.81 -5.90 5.88
CA GLU A 46 0.89 -5.21 6.80
C GLU A 46 -0.08 -4.28 6.05
N CYS A 47 0.40 -3.62 4.99
CA CYS A 47 -0.42 -2.78 4.15
C CYS A 47 -1.44 -3.62 3.36
N LEU A 48 -1.01 -4.75 2.79
CA LEU A 48 -1.90 -5.66 2.06
C LEU A 48 -2.95 -6.31 2.97
N ASP A 49 -2.58 -6.66 4.19
CA ASP A 49 -3.50 -7.24 5.18
C ASP A 49 -4.59 -6.23 5.57
N TYR A 50 -4.20 -4.98 5.82
CA TYR A 50 -5.14 -3.88 6.04
C TYR A 50 -6.09 -3.66 4.85
N ILE A 51 -5.57 -3.69 3.62
CA ILE A 51 -6.42 -3.56 2.42
C ILE A 51 -7.46 -4.69 2.37
N LYS A 52 -7.07 -5.93 2.67
CA LYS A 52 -8.01 -7.07 2.70
C LYS A 52 -9.07 -6.94 3.79
N GLU A 53 -8.72 -6.36 4.94
CA GLU A 53 -9.67 -6.14 6.03
C GLU A 53 -10.69 -5.03 5.68
N VAL A 54 -10.22 -3.96 5.05
CA VAL A 54 -11.08 -2.81 4.69
C VAL A 54 -11.92 -3.07 3.44
N TRP A 55 -11.41 -3.86 2.49
CA TRP A 55 -12.09 -4.18 1.24
C TRP A 55 -12.97 -5.43 1.41
N THR A 56 -14.11 -5.25 2.10
CA THR A 56 -15.21 -6.24 2.20
C THR A 56 -16.33 -5.89 1.22
#